data_AF-A0A165P0H9-F1
#
_entry.id   AF-A0A165P0H9-F1
#
_cell.length_a   1.000
_cell.length_b   1.000
_cell.length_c   1.000
_cell.angle_alpha   90.00
_cell.angle_beta   90.00
_cell.angle_gamma   90.00
#
_symmetry.space_group_name_H-M   'P 1'
#
loop_
_entity.id
_entity.type
_entity.pdbx_description
1 polymer ?
#
loop_
_entity_poly.entity_id
_entity_poly.type
_entity_poly.pdbx_seq_one_letter_code
_entity_poly.pdbx_strand_id
1 'polypeptide(L)'
;MRPSEDSAAFSRDGELWFSDGNVVLETHGHAFKVHQGLLAYNSEVFRDLFTIPQPASSETFDGCPVVHLTDHPVELRLLLQAIFSGQSYHRNDKRVGFAIVAAIVRLSHKYQIDYVRDAYLWRMKSCFPTKFETWDTMRGSCGSTLTGFCTADAITAVNIARLTGTDSMLPTALYSCCLLDPECLLKGTARLDGTREYLS
;
A
#
# COMPACT_ATOMS: atom_id res chain seq x y z
N MET A 1 15.32 3.53 43.84
CA MET A 1 15.47 2.80 42.57
C MET A 1 14.16 2.96 41.82
N ARG A 2 14.15 3.73 40.71
CA ARG A 2 12.95 3.87 39.87
C ARG A 2 12.76 2.56 39.08
N PRO A 3 11.52 2.10 38.83
CA PRO A 3 11.30 0.97 37.94
C PRO A 3 11.85 1.35 36.56
N SER A 4 12.66 0.46 35.99
CA SER A 4 13.03 0.48 34.58
C SER A 4 11.75 0.50 33.75
N GLU A 5 11.62 1.50 32.89
CA GLU A 5 10.52 1.65 31.92
C GLU A 5 10.33 0.33 31.17
N ASP A 6 9.13 -0.24 31.23
CA ASP A 6 8.74 -1.37 30.40
C ASP A 6 8.93 -0.95 28.93
N SER A 7 9.95 -1.50 28.28
CA SER A 7 10.09 -1.47 26.83
C SER A 7 8.77 -1.99 26.26
N ALA A 8 8.03 -1.14 25.54
CA ALA A 8 6.78 -1.55 24.92
C ALA A 8 7.07 -2.78 24.04
N ALA A 9 6.54 -3.93 24.42
CA ALA A 9 6.79 -5.17 23.69
C ALA A 9 5.96 -5.15 22.41
N PHE A 10 6.58 -4.84 21.28
CA PHE A 10 5.92 -4.92 19.97
C PHE A 10 5.64 -6.38 19.58
N SER A 11 4.52 -6.61 18.90
CA SER A 11 4.20 -7.90 18.29
C SER A 11 5.02 -8.07 17.02
N ARG A 12 5.82 -9.14 16.95
CA ARG A 12 6.62 -9.47 15.76
C ARG A 12 5.72 -9.92 14.61
N ASP A 13 6.01 -9.47 13.40
CA ASP A 13 5.41 -10.02 12.20
C ASP A 13 5.80 -11.49 12.00
N GLY A 14 4.83 -12.33 11.63
CA GLY A 14 5.07 -13.76 11.42
C GLY A 14 5.77 -14.09 10.10
N GLU A 15 5.71 -13.20 9.11
CA GLU A 15 6.26 -13.43 7.76
C GLU A 15 7.49 -12.56 7.48
N LEU A 16 7.48 -11.32 7.93
CA LEU A 16 8.50 -10.31 7.68
C LEU A 16 9.34 -10.06 8.93
N TRP A 17 10.11 -11.08 9.30
CA TRP A 17 11.06 -11.03 10.40
C TRP A 17 12.39 -11.67 9.99
N PHE A 18 13.28 -10.88 9.37
CA PHE A 18 14.57 -11.39 8.92
C PHE A 18 15.55 -11.51 10.09
N SER A 19 16.18 -12.68 10.22
CA SER A 19 17.16 -12.94 11.28
C SER A 19 18.37 -12.01 11.20
N ASP A 20 18.77 -11.63 9.98
CA ASP A 20 19.85 -10.69 9.66
C ASP A 20 19.35 -9.25 9.40
N GLY A 21 18.07 -8.97 9.64
CA GLY A 21 17.52 -7.62 9.52
C GLY A 21 18.21 -6.67 10.51
N ASN A 22 18.40 -5.43 10.08
CA ASN A 22 19.18 -4.42 10.80
C ASN A 22 18.38 -3.16 11.17
N VAL A 23 17.08 -3.15 10.89
CA VAL A 23 16.14 -2.11 11.33
C VAL A 23 14.80 -2.76 11.66
N VAL A 24 14.11 -2.22 12.68
CA VAL A 24 12.74 -2.59 13.02
C VAL A 24 11.81 -1.44 12.63
N LEU A 25 10.87 -1.70 11.72
CA LEU A 25 9.77 -0.78 11.43
C LEU A 25 8.60 -1.14 12.35
N GLU A 26 8.14 -0.18 13.14
CA GLU A 26 7.02 -0.35 14.05
C GLU A 26 5.82 0.46 13.58
N THR A 27 4.64 -0.13 13.70
CA THR A 27 3.37 0.58 13.54
C THR A 27 2.26 -0.08 14.36
N HIS A 28 1.53 0.73 15.11
CA HIS A 28 0.34 0.32 15.88
C HIS A 28 0.58 -0.92 16.78
N GLY A 29 1.75 -1.02 17.40
CA GLY A 29 2.18 -2.13 18.25
C GLY A 29 2.68 -3.36 17.49
N HIS A 30 2.78 -3.28 16.16
CA HIS A 30 3.23 -4.37 15.29
C HIS A 30 4.56 -4.02 14.61
N ALA A 31 5.50 -4.96 14.63
CA ALA A 31 6.88 -4.73 14.24
C ALA A 31 7.34 -5.65 13.09
N PHE A 32 8.10 -5.08 12.17
CA PHE A 32 8.71 -5.76 11.03
C PHE A 32 10.24 -5.62 11.12
N LYS A 33 10.98 -6.73 11.12
CA LYS A 33 12.45 -6.71 11.13
C LYS A 33 12.97 -6.91 9.72
N VAL A 34 13.55 -5.86 9.14
CA VAL A 34 13.87 -5.78 7.69
C VAL A 34 15.26 -5.20 7.42
N HIS A 35 15.67 -5.13 6.15
CA HIS A 35 16.98 -4.57 5.76
C HIS A 35 16.87 -3.09 5.38
N GLN A 36 17.49 -2.23 6.19
CA GLN A 36 17.55 -0.77 6.02
C GLN A 36 18.11 -0.37 4.65
N GLY A 37 19.19 -1.03 4.22
CA GLY A 37 19.86 -0.72 2.97
C GLY A 37 18.98 -0.95 1.74
N LEU A 38 18.15 -2.00 1.75
CA LEU A 38 17.24 -2.29 0.65
C LEU A 38 16.10 -1.27 0.59
N LEU A 39 15.58 -0.85 1.74
CA LEU A 39 14.58 0.23 1.79
C LEU A 39 15.16 1.55 1.29
N ALA A 40 16.34 1.95 1.78
CA ALA A 40 17.02 3.19 1.37
C ALA A 40 17.39 3.19 -0.13
N TYR A 41 17.72 2.03 -0.69
CA TYR A 41 18.02 1.89 -2.11
C TYR A 41 16.77 2.13 -2.99
N ASN A 42 15.61 1.65 -2.55
CA ASN A 42 14.37 1.67 -3.33
C ASN A 42 13.44 2.87 -3.02
N SER A 43 13.70 3.61 -1.95
CA SER A 43 12.84 4.69 -1.45
C SER A 43 13.69 5.86 -0.98
N GLU A 44 13.47 7.02 -1.59
CA GLU A 44 14.12 8.27 -1.16
C GLU A 44 13.66 8.67 0.23
N VAL A 45 12.37 8.49 0.54
CA VAL A 45 11.79 8.78 1.85
C VAL A 45 12.47 7.94 2.95
N PHE A 46 12.63 6.63 2.75
CA PHE A 46 13.33 5.80 3.73
C PHE A 46 14.81 6.15 3.82
N ARG A 47 15.48 6.42 2.69
CA ARG A 47 16.87 6.86 2.67
C ARG A 47 17.06 8.08 3.56
N ASP A 48 16.25 9.10 3.35
CA ASP A 48 16.32 10.35 4.11
C ASP A 48 15.96 10.12 5.58
N LEU A 49 14.91 9.34 5.86
CA LEU A 49 14.49 8.95 7.21
C LEU A 49 15.63 8.32 8.02
N PHE A 50 16.44 7.47 7.38
CA PHE A 50 17.58 6.81 8.04
C PHE A 50 18.83 7.69 8.18
N THR A 51 18.89 8.84 7.51
CA THR A 51 20.00 9.79 7.69
C THR A 51 19.84 10.68 8.92
N ILE A 52 18.64 10.75 9.49
CA ILE A 52 18.33 11.59 10.64
C ILE A 52 19.07 11.03 11.87
N PRO A 53 19.96 11.80 12.52
CA PRO A 53 20.67 11.35 13.71
C PRO A 53 19.69 11.04 14.83
N GLN A 54 19.65 9.79 15.28
CA GLN A 54 18.84 9.39 16.41
C GLN A 54 19.57 9.75 17.73
N PRO A 55 18.85 10.22 18.77
CA PRO A 55 19.46 10.52 20.06
C PRO A 55 20.06 9.25 20.69
N ALA A 56 21.05 9.38 21.58
CA ALA A 56 21.73 8.23 22.18
C ALA A 56 20.77 7.27 22.96
N SER A 57 19.58 7.74 23.33
CA SER A 57 18.48 6.97 23.91
C SER A 57 17.51 6.41 22.84
N SER A 58 18.01 6.09 21.65
CA SER A 58 17.18 5.57 20.56
C SER A 58 16.49 4.29 21.03
N GLU A 59 15.19 4.18 20.77
CA GLU A 59 14.47 2.96 21.05
C GLU A 59 15.03 1.81 20.19
N THR A 60 15.31 0.69 20.84
CA THR A 60 15.79 -0.52 20.17
C THR A 60 14.90 -1.69 20.48
N PHE A 61 14.66 -2.54 19.49
CA PHE A 61 13.94 -3.78 19.63
C PHE A 61 14.72 -4.90 18.95
N ASP A 62 14.94 -6.01 19.66
CA ASP A 62 15.76 -7.13 19.17
C ASP A 62 17.18 -6.69 18.72
N GLY A 63 17.76 -5.73 19.44
CA GLY A 63 19.09 -5.17 19.15
C GLY A 63 19.18 -4.25 17.92
N CYS A 64 18.04 -3.93 17.29
CA CYS A 64 17.97 -3.07 16.11
C CYS A 64 17.29 -1.73 16.45
N PRO A 65 17.67 -0.62 15.80
CA PRO A 65 16.96 0.64 15.93
C PRO A 65 15.50 0.51 15.45
N VAL A 66 14.59 1.12 16.21
CA VAL A 66 13.16 1.16 15.88
C VAL A 66 12.82 2.44 15.14
N VAL A 67 12.04 2.31 14.07
CA VAL A 67 11.48 3.42 13.30
C VAL A 67 9.96 3.31 13.33
N HIS A 68 9.31 4.29 13.96
CA HIS A 68 7.85 4.34 14.03
C HIS A 68 7.26 4.92 12.76
N LEU A 69 6.31 4.19 12.19
CA LEU A 69 5.54 4.58 11.02
C LEU A 69 4.07 4.72 11.40
N THR A 70 3.35 5.56 10.65
CA THR A 70 1.93 5.83 10.90
C THR A 70 0.99 4.99 10.05
N ASP A 71 1.53 4.11 9.19
CA ASP A 71 0.73 3.33 8.24
C ASP A 71 0.16 2.09 8.87
N HIS A 72 -1.03 1.68 8.46
CA HIS A 72 -1.64 0.48 9.00
C HIS A 72 -0.77 -0.78 8.73
N PRO A 73 -0.56 -1.68 9.71
CA PRO A 73 0.34 -2.83 9.57
C PRO A 73 -0.03 -3.74 8.40
N VAL A 74 -1.32 -3.88 8.08
CA VAL A 74 -1.78 -4.68 6.93
C VAL A 74 -1.30 -4.11 5.60
N GLU A 75 -1.42 -2.80 5.39
CA GLU A 75 -0.97 -2.18 4.14
C GLU A 75 0.55 -2.15 4.07
N LEU A 76 1.23 -1.86 5.19
CA LEU A 76 2.69 -1.85 5.26
C LEU A 76 3.27 -3.23 4.94
N ARG A 77 2.68 -4.32 5.47
CA ARG A 77 3.07 -5.69 5.14
C ARG A 77 3.02 -5.95 3.63
N LEU A 78 1.93 -5.54 2.96
CA LEU A 78 1.78 -5.72 1.51
C LEU A 78 2.87 -4.98 0.72
N LEU A 79 3.19 -3.74 1.12
CA LEU A 79 4.28 -2.99 0.49
C LEU A 79 5.63 -3.68 0.72
N LEU A 80 5.93 -4.07 1.96
CA LEU A 80 7.20 -4.72 2.30
C LEU A 80 7.35 -6.06 1.58
N GLN A 81 6.28 -6.86 1.47
CA GLN A 81 6.26 -8.07 0.66
C GLN A 81 6.60 -7.76 -0.81
N ALA A 82 6.04 -6.71 -1.39
CA ALA A 82 6.34 -6.30 -2.76
C ALA A 82 7.82 -5.88 -2.96
N ILE A 83 8.48 -5.34 -1.92
CA ILE A 83 9.91 -4.97 -1.96
C ILE A 83 10.80 -6.20 -1.77
N PHE A 84 10.58 -6.96 -0.70
CA PHE A 84 11.52 -7.98 -0.24
C PHE A 84 11.33 -9.34 -0.90
N SER A 85 10.14 -9.68 -1.38
CA SER A 85 9.89 -10.94 -2.07
C SER A 85 10.08 -10.85 -3.60
N GLY A 86 10.49 -9.70 -4.12
CA GLY A 86 10.77 -9.46 -5.54
C GLY A 86 9.61 -9.85 -6.47
N GLN A 87 9.93 -10.28 -7.70
CA GLN A 87 8.93 -10.71 -8.70
C GLN A 87 8.12 -11.96 -8.29
N SER A 88 8.47 -12.63 -7.19
CA SER A 88 7.83 -13.89 -6.79
C SER A 88 6.47 -13.69 -6.11
N TYR A 89 6.27 -12.58 -5.39
CA TYR A 89 5.08 -12.38 -4.55
C TYR A 89 3.84 -12.02 -5.36
N HIS A 90 4.02 -11.26 -6.44
CA HIS A 90 2.97 -10.92 -7.38
C HIS A 90 3.48 -11.20 -8.79
N ARG A 91 3.61 -12.49 -9.13
CA ARG A 91 3.79 -12.88 -10.52
C ARG A 91 2.75 -12.14 -11.37
N ASN A 92 3.19 -11.53 -12.46
CA ASN A 92 2.32 -10.71 -13.32
C ASN A 92 1.08 -11.48 -13.81
N ASP A 93 1.10 -12.80 -13.78
CA ASP A 93 0.02 -13.71 -14.19
C ASP A 93 -1.06 -13.97 -13.11
N LYS A 94 -0.82 -13.68 -11.83
CA LYS A 94 -1.78 -13.98 -10.75
C LYS A 94 -2.78 -12.85 -10.55
N ARG A 95 -4.08 -13.13 -10.65
CA ARG A 95 -5.10 -12.11 -10.38
C ARG A 95 -5.05 -11.63 -8.92
N VAL A 96 -4.93 -10.31 -8.70
CA VAL A 96 -4.87 -9.67 -7.37
C VAL A 96 -6.13 -8.83 -7.16
N GLY A 97 -6.65 -8.79 -5.92
CA GLY A 97 -7.81 -7.98 -5.57
C GLY A 97 -7.52 -6.48 -5.60
N PHE A 98 -8.52 -5.67 -5.97
CA PHE A 98 -8.38 -4.22 -6.11
C PHE A 98 -7.80 -3.53 -4.87
N ALA A 99 -8.34 -3.86 -3.69
CA ALA A 99 -7.95 -3.24 -2.43
C ALA A 99 -6.46 -3.43 -2.11
N ILE A 100 -5.89 -4.59 -2.45
CA ILE A 100 -4.45 -4.87 -2.30
C ILE A 100 -3.64 -4.00 -3.26
N VAL A 101 -4.04 -3.94 -4.54
CA VAL A 101 -3.37 -3.09 -5.54
C VAL A 101 -3.41 -1.63 -5.11
N ALA A 102 -4.56 -1.15 -4.62
CA ALA A 102 -4.72 0.22 -4.15
C ALA A 102 -3.87 0.55 -2.92
N ALA A 103 -3.78 -0.38 -1.95
CA ALA A 103 -2.92 -0.22 -0.76
C ALA A 103 -1.44 -0.09 -1.14
N ILE A 104 -0.97 -0.95 -2.05
CA ILE A 104 0.40 -0.92 -2.53
C ILE A 104 0.69 0.37 -3.30
N VAL A 105 -0.24 0.82 -4.16
CA VAL A 105 -0.08 2.11 -4.88
C VAL A 105 -0.01 3.28 -3.90
N ARG A 106 -0.87 3.33 -2.86
CA ARG A 106 -0.83 4.40 -1.85
C ARG A 106 0.50 4.47 -1.13
N LEU A 107 0.98 3.35 -0.59
CA LEU A 107 2.20 3.37 0.21
C LEU A 107 3.45 3.50 -0.66
N SER A 108 3.49 2.88 -1.84
CA SER A 108 4.60 3.09 -2.78
C SER A 108 4.67 4.54 -3.27
N HIS A 109 3.52 5.22 -3.45
CA HIS A 109 3.51 6.66 -3.70
C HIS A 109 3.99 7.46 -2.49
N LYS A 110 3.51 7.16 -1.27
CA LYS A 110 3.92 7.82 -0.01
C LYS A 110 5.42 7.73 0.22
N TYR A 111 6.00 6.56 0.01
CA TYR A 111 7.42 6.28 0.23
C TYR A 111 8.28 6.47 -1.03
N GLN A 112 7.72 6.99 -2.12
CA GLN A 112 8.45 7.25 -3.38
C GLN A 112 9.21 6.01 -3.89
N ILE A 113 8.51 4.87 -3.96
CA ILE A 113 9.04 3.60 -4.50
C ILE A 113 8.47 3.43 -5.91
N ASP A 114 9.07 4.14 -6.86
CA ASP A 114 8.47 4.35 -8.18
C ASP A 114 8.28 3.06 -8.97
N TYR A 115 9.23 2.13 -8.93
CA TYR A 115 9.09 0.87 -9.68
C TYR A 115 7.92 0.01 -9.19
N VAL A 116 7.62 0.05 -7.88
CA VAL A 116 6.44 -0.63 -7.31
C VAL A 116 5.19 0.15 -7.70
N ARG A 117 5.17 1.47 -7.47
CA ARG A 117 4.03 2.31 -7.81
C ARG A 117 3.60 2.11 -9.26
N ASP A 118 4.54 2.17 -10.19
CA ASP A 118 4.26 2.10 -11.63
C ASP A 118 3.78 0.70 -12.05
N ALA A 119 4.37 -0.37 -11.49
CA ALA A 119 3.92 -1.74 -11.75
C ALA A 119 2.47 -1.97 -11.31
N TYR A 120 2.07 -1.46 -10.15
CA TYR A 120 0.71 -1.64 -9.63
C TYR A 120 -0.29 -0.66 -10.25
N LEU A 121 0.13 0.55 -10.64
CA LEU A 121 -0.68 1.45 -11.45
C LEU A 121 -0.95 0.88 -12.84
N TRP A 122 0.04 0.26 -13.49
CA TRP A 122 -0.18 -0.45 -14.76
C TRP A 122 -1.25 -1.52 -14.62
N ARG A 123 -1.19 -2.28 -13.52
CA ARG A 123 -2.18 -3.28 -13.15
C ARG A 123 -3.57 -2.72 -12.93
N MET A 124 -3.66 -1.57 -12.25
CA MET A 124 -4.91 -0.90 -11.98
C MET A 124 -5.54 -0.31 -13.26
N LYS A 125 -4.72 0.32 -14.12
CA LYS A 125 -5.12 0.86 -15.42
C LYS A 125 -5.80 -0.17 -16.32
N SER A 126 -5.43 -1.45 -16.20
CA SER A 126 -6.06 -2.53 -16.96
C SER A 126 -7.58 -2.69 -16.69
N CYS A 127 -8.10 -2.13 -15.60
CA CYS A 127 -9.53 -2.09 -15.27
C CYS A 127 -10.24 -0.83 -15.80
N PHE A 128 -9.50 0.18 -16.24
CA PHE A 128 -10.05 1.49 -16.64
C PHE A 128 -9.57 1.86 -18.04
N PRO A 129 -10.11 1.22 -19.09
CA PRO A 129 -9.73 1.53 -20.46
C PRO A 129 -10.13 2.97 -20.84
N THR A 130 -9.36 3.56 -21.76
CA THR A 130 -9.59 4.92 -22.29
C THR A 130 -10.42 4.94 -23.57
N LYS A 131 -10.71 3.77 -24.15
CA LYS A 131 -11.53 3.63 -25.37
C LYS A 131 -12.88 3.01 -25.02
N PHE A 132 -13.95 3.62 -25.54
CA PHE A 132 -15.32 3.14 -25.30
C PHE A 132 -15.51 1.68 -25.74
N GLU A 133 -15.00 1.27 -26.90
CA GLU A 133 -15.11 -0.11 -27.40
C GLU A 133 -14.49 -1.13 -26.43
N THR A 134 -13.35 -0.79 -25.83
CA THR A 134 -12.69 -1.65 -24.84
C THR A 134 -13.49 -1.68 -23.54
N TRP A 135 -14.03 -0.54 -23.11
CA TRP A 135 -14.90 -0.49 -21.94
C TRP A 135 -16.17 -1.33 -22.15
N ASP A 136 -16.78 -1.25 -23.33
CA ASP A 136 -18.04 -1.93 -23.64
C ASP A 136 -17.87 -3.46 -23.65
N THR A 137 -16.72 -3.97 -24.10
CA THR A 137 -16.38 -5.40 -24.03
C THR A 137 -16.04 -5.87 -22.62
N MET A 138 -15.53 -4.98 -21.76
CA MET A 138 -15.29 -5.26 -20.34
C MET A 138 -16.56 -5.11 -19.49
N ARG A 139 -17.61 -4.47 -20.00
CA ARG A 139 -18.85 -4.21 -19.29
C ARG A 139 -19.45 -5.53 -18.77
N GLY A 140 -19.63 -5.63 -17.44
CA GLY A 140 -20.12 -6.85 -16.77
C GLY A 140 -19.02 -7.81 -16.31
N SER A 141 -17.75 -7.57 -16.65
CA SER A 141 -16.62 -8.27 -16.06
C SER A 141 -16.25 -7.68 -14.70
N CYS A 142 -15.87 -8.52 -13.73
CA CYS A 142 -15.36 -8.07 -12.43
C CYS A 142 -13.88 -7.61 -12.53
N GLY A 143 -13.57 -6.68 -13.44
CA GLY A 143 -12.21 -6.20 -13.70
C GLY A 143 -11.49 -6.91 -14.85
N SER A 144 -10.16 -6.91 -14.82
CA SER A 144 -9.30 -7.49 -15.87
C SER A 144 -8.76 -8.87 -15.48
N THR A 145 -8.02 -9.49 -16.39
CA THR A 145 -7.27 -10.73 -16.11
C THR A 145 -6.21 -10.52 -15.03
N LEU A 146 -5.71 -9.30 -14.90
CA LEU A 146 -4.73 -8.93 -13.90
C LEU A 146 -5.43 -8.57 -12.59
N THR A 147 -6.39 -7.66 -12.57
CA THR A 147 -6.93 -7.10 -11.33
C THR A 147 -8.44 -7.32 -11.25
N GLY A 148 -8.91 -7.88 -10.13
CA GLY A 148 -10.33 -7.92 -9.84
C GLY A 148 -10.82 -6.52 -9.48
N PHE A 149 -11.95 -6.10 -10.05
CA PHE A 149 -12.60 -4.80 -9.79
C PHE A 149 -14.11 -5.02 -9.67
N CYS A 150 -14.72 -4.40 -8.66
CA CYS A 150 -16.17 -4.27 -8.55
C CYS A 150 -16.56 -2.79 -8.55
N THR A 151 -17.83 -2.49 -8.84
CA THR A 151 -18.29 -1.08 -8.89
C THR A 151 -18.04 -0.33 -7.57
N ALA A 152 -18.07 -1.02 -6.42
CA ALA A 152 -17.76 -0.44 -5.11
C ALA A 152 -16.31 0.06 -4.98
N ASP A 153 -15.38 -0.43 -5.82
CA ASP A 153 -13.98 0.03 -5.87
C ASP A 153 -13.82 1.36 -6.64
N ALA A 154 -14.87 1.85 -7.31
CA ALA A 154 -14.79 3.03 -8.17
C ALA A 154 -14.34 4.29 -7.40
N ILE A 155 -14.80 4.46 -6.16
CA ILE A 155 -14.39 5.57 -5.29
C ILE A 155 -12.88 5.51 -5.04
N THR A 156 -12.37 4.34 -4.66
CA THR A 156 -10.93 4.12 -4.47
C THR A 156 -10.16 4.41 -5.76
N ALA A 157 -10.67 3.98 -6.91
CA ALA A 157 -10.03 4.21 -8.20
C ALA A 157 -9.88 5.70 -8.54
N VAL A 158 -10.93 6.50 -8.31
CA VAL A 158 -10.87 7.95 -8.51
C VAL A 158 -9.86 8.60 -7.55
N ASN A 159 -9.89 8.22 -6.28
CA ASN A 159 -8.97 8.75 -5.28
C ASN A 159 -7.52 8.41 -5.59
N ILE A 160 -7.23 7.19 -6.03
CA ILE A 160 -5.89 6.78 -6.48
C ILE A 160 -5.47 7.56 -7.73
N ALA A 161 -6.36 7.67 -8.72
CA ALA A 161 -6.06 8.39 -9.95
C ALA A 161 -5.66 9.84 -9.66
N ARG A 162 -6.39 10.53 -8.77
CA ARG A 162 -6.03 11.88 -8.33
C ARG A 162 -4.75 11.93 -7.50
N LEU A 163 -4.60 11.00 -6.55
CA LEU A 163 -3.41 10.92 -5.68
C LEU A 163 -2.12 10.81 -6.49
N THR A 164 -2.13 10.03 -7.57
CA THR A 164 -0.94 9.76 -8.38
C THR A 164 -0.88 10.55 -9.69
N GLY A 165 -1.83 11.45 -9.97
CA GLY A 165 -1.93 12.16 -11.25
C GLY A 165 -2.18 11.23 -12.47
N THR A 166 -2.86 10.10 -12.27
CA THR A 166 -3.19 9.13 -13.32
C THR A 166 -4.52 9.49 -13.99
N ASP A 167 -4.56 10.63 -14.66
CA ASP A 167 -5.81 11.21 -15.21
C ASP A 167 -6.49 10.33 -16.26
N SER A 168 -5.71 9.48 -16.95
CA SER A 168 -6.23 8.54 -17.95
C SER A 168 -7.29 7.59 -17.39
N MET A 169 -7.30 7.32 -16.08
CA MET A 169 -8.29 6.45 -15.44
C MET A 169 -9.59 7.17 -15.08
N LEU A 170 -9.56 8.51 -14.94
CA LEU A 170 -10.64 9.29 -14.36
C LEU A 170 -11.98 9.15 -15.10
N PRO A 171 -12.05 9.21 -16.46
CA PRO A 171 -13.33 9.14 -17.15
C PRO A 171 -14.11 7.87 -16.82
N THR A 172 -13.44 6.71 -16.88
CA THR A 172 -14.05 5.40 -16.64
C THR A 172 -14.33 5.16 -15.15
N ALA A 173 -13.44 5.63 -14.27
CA ALA A 173 -13.63 5.53 -12.82
C ALA A 173 -14.80 6.39 -12.33
N LEU A 174 -14.89 7.65 -12.76
CA LEU A 174 -16.00 8.56 -12.43
C LEU A 174 -17.33 8.07 -12.99
N TYR A 175 -17.34 7.58 -14.24
CA TYR A 175 -18.53 6.96 -14.80
C TYR A 175 -18.97 5.75 -13.97
N SER A 176 -18.03 4.93 -13.50
CA SER A 176 -18.33 3.79 -12.61
C SER A 176 -18.91 4.25 -11.26
N CYS A 177 -18.49 5.40 -10.72
CA CYS A 177 -19.12 6.00 -9.55
C CYS A 177 -20.58 6.42 -9.81
N CYS A 178 -20.91 6.90 -11.02
CA CYS A 178 -22.29 7.25 -11.38
C CYS A 178 -23.24 6.04 -11.46
N LEU A 179 -22.70 4.82 -11.52
CA LEU A 179 -23.48 3.57 -11.52
C LEU A 179 -23.72 3.02 -10.10
N LEU A 180 -23.16 3.65 -9.07
CA LEU A 180 -23.38 3.24 -7.69
C LEU A 180 -24.76 3.68 -7.21
N ASP A 181 -25.32 2.90 -6.29
CA ASP A 181 -26.45 3.36 -5.49
C ASP A 181 -26.05 4.64 -4.72
N PRO A 182 -26.91 5.68 -4.68
CA PRO A 182 -26.59 6.93 -3.99
C PRO A 182 -26.19 6.75 -2.53
N GLU A 183 -26.79 5.79 -1.81
CA GLU A 183 -26.38 5.51 -0.43
C GLU A 183 -24.98 4.91 -0.37
N CYS A 184 -24.63 4.02 -1.30
CA CYS A 184 -23.28 3.45 -1.39
C CYS A 184 -22.24 4.54 -1.71
N LEU A 185 -22.58 5.48 -2.60
CA LEU A 185 -21.71 6.61 -2.93
C LEU A 185 -21.46 7.50 -1.70
N LEU A 186 -22.51 7.81 -0.94
CA LEU A 186 -22.44 8.66 0.26
C LEU A 186 -21.76 7.97 1.45
N LYS A 187 -21.97 6.66 1.63
CA LYS A 187 -21.34 5.88 2.71
C LYS A 187 -19.84 5.68 2.50
N GLY A 188 -19.36 5.87 1.27
CA GLY A 188 -17.97 5.60 0.91
C GLY A 188 -17.62 4.10 0.91
N THR A 189 -16.37 3.79 0.64
CA THR A 189 -15.85 2.43 0.55
C THR A 189 -14.84 2.13 1.66
N ALA A 190 -14.81 0.88 2.13
CA ALA A 190 -13.92 0.45 3.19
C ALA A 190 -12.55 0.07 2.62
N ARG A 191 -11.49 0.53 3.29
CA ARG A 191 -10.10 0.15 3.00
C ARG A 191 -9.69 -1.10 3.78
N LEU A 192 -8.53 -1.66 3.44
CA LEU A 192 -7.97 -2.84 4.10
C LEU A 192 -7.63 -2.60 5.58
N ASP A 193 -7.41 -1.35 5.97
CA ASP A 193 -7.18 -0.91 7.34
C ASP A 193 -8.47 -0.68 8.14
N GLY A 194 -9.64 -0.93 7.55
CA GLY A 194 -10.95 -0.70 8.16
C GLY A 194 -11.40 0.76 8.15
N THR A 195 -10.57 1.69 7.68
CA THR A 195 -10.98 3.09 7.47
C THR A 195 -11.90 3.20 6.25
N ARG A 196 -12.65 4.31 6.16
CA ARG A 196 -13.50 4.61 5.00
C ARG A 196 -12.91 5.73 4.18
N GLU A 197 -13.03 5.59 2.86
CA GLU A 197 -12.75 6.67 1.92
C GLU A 197 -13.99 7.07 1.15
N TYR A 198 -14.08 8.37 0.92
CA TYR A 198 -15.16 9.03 0.20
C TYR A 198 -14.64 9.55 -1.12
N LEU A 199 -15.55 9.79 -2.06
CA LEU A 199 -15.20 10.41 -3.33
C LEU A 199 -14.68 11.83 -3.05
N SER A 200 -13.40 12.07 -3.39
CA SER A 200 -12.74 13.37 -3.22
C SER A 200 -13.12 14.40 -4.27
#